data_AF-A0A3Q2R0X4-F1
#
_entry.id   AF-A0A3Q2R0X4-F1
#
_cell.length_a   1.000
_cell.length_b   1.000
_cell.length_c   1.000
_cell.angle_alpha   90.00
_cell.angle_beta   90.00
_cell.angle_gamma   90.00
#
_symmetry.space_group_name_H-M   'P 1'
#
loop_
_entity.id
_entity.type
_entity.pdbx_description
1 polymer ?
#
loop_
_entity_poly.entity_id
_entity_poly.type
_entity_poly.pdbx_seq_one_letter_code
_entity_poly.pdbx_strand_id
1 'polypeptide(L)'
;MTKEDISEPAEGDDVLGRYTRNASHQRTVIHQVASAPMPSDCEFSFFDPSEPQCREILQDPNTTIPELFAVLRQWVPQVQKNIDVIGLEVTVAL
;
A
#
# COMPACT_ATOMS: atom_id res chain seq x y z
N MET A 1 -3.82 -34.83 -30.96
CA MET A 1 -3.42 -33.78 -31.93
C MET A 1 -2.39 -32.92 -31.23
N THR A 2 -1.29 -32.68 -31.93
CA THR A 2 0.07 -32.41 -31.46
C THR A 2 0.26 -31.06 -30.76
N LYS A 3 1.06 -31.11 -29.70
CA LYS A 3 1.68 -29.98 -28.99
C LYS A 3 2.76 -29.39 -29.90
N GLU A 4 2.70 -28.08 -30.16
CA GLU A 4 3.80 -27.36 -30.79
C GLU A 4 4.67 -26.71 -29.71
N ASP A 5 5.95 -27.00 -29.84
CA ASP A 5 7.08 -26.67 -28.99
C ASP A 5 7.85 -25.57 -29.73
N ILE A 6 8.07 -24.41 -29.09
CA ILE A 6 8.97 -23.38 -29.60
C ILE A 6 10.06 -23.19 -28.56
N SER A 7 11.26 -23.61 -28.94
CA SER A 7 12.49 -23.53 -28.19
C SER A 7 13.12 -22.14 -28.30
N GLU A 8 13.74 -21.70 -27.20
CA GLU A 8 14.39 -20.40 -26.99
C GLU A 8 15.73 -20.24 -27.73
N PRO A 9 16.28 -19.01 -27.75
CA PRO A 9 17.71 -18.85 -27.56
C PRO A 9 18.02 -18.02 -26.29
N ALA A 10 18.92 -18.59 -25.50
CA ALA A 10 19.57 -17.99 -24.35
C ALA A 10 20.62 -16.93 -24.75
N GLU A 11 21.03 -16.17 -23.74
CA GLU A 11 22.19 -15.27 -23.65
C GLU A 11 21.98 -13.78 -23.99
N GLY A 12 21.98 -13.00 -22.91
CA GLY A 12 22.01 -11.55 -22.89
C GLY A 12 22.07 -11.04 -21.45
N ASP A 13 22.90 -11.68 -20.62
CA ASP A 13 23.38 -11.14 -19.34
C ASP A 13 23.97 -9.73 -19.56
N ASP A 14 23.91 -8.88 -18.53
CA ASP A 14 24.49 -7.52 -18.47
C ASP A 14 23.62 -6.28 -18.86
N VAL A 15 22.37 -6.21 -18.38
CA VAL A 15 21.66 -4.90 -18.24
C VAL A 15 21.10 -4.66 -16.83
N LEU A 16 21.34 -5.58 -15.88
CA LEU A 16 20.92 -5.42 -14.47
C LEU A 16 21.97 -4.69 -13.60
N GLY A 17 23.13 -4.33 -14.17
CA GLY A 17 24.34 -3.96 -13.42
C GLY A 17 24.60 -2.47 -13.18
N ARG A 18 23.72 -1.54 -13.58
CA ARG A 18 24.08 -0.10 -13.57
C ARG A 18 23.13 0.88 -12.85
N TYR A 19 22.09 0.39 -12.16
CA TYR A 19 21.30 1.24 -11.25
C TYR A 19 21.64 1.03 -9.76
N THR A 20 22.53 0.09 -9.43
CA THR A 20 23.03 -0.13 -8.07
C THR A 20 24.15 0.85 -7.73
N ARG A 21 23.88 2.16 -7.82
CA ARG A 21 24.80 3.17 -7.32
C ARG A 21 24.04 4.18 -6.45
N ASN A 22 24.10 3.92 -5.15
CA ASN A 22 23.83 4.83 -4.02
C ASN A 22 22.37 5.09 -3.61
N ALA A 23 21.62 4.04 -3.30
CA ALA A 23 20.65 4.11 -2.22
C ALA A 23 21.02 3.03 -1.21
N SER A 24 21.16 3.37 0.07
CA SER A 24 21.17 2.38 1.15
C SER A 24 20.08 1.36 0.85
N HIS A 25 20.43 0.08 0.69
CA HIS A 25 19.47 -0.96 0.31
C HIS A 25 18.31 -0.99 1.32
N GLN A 26 17.26 -0.22 1.07
CA GLN A 26 15.99 -0.37 1.75
C GLN A 26 15.49 -1.74 1.35
N ARG A 27 15.67 -2.70 2.26
CA ARG A 27 15.17 -4.06 2.10
C ARG A 27 13.69 -3.95 1.74
N THR A 28 13.26 -4.64 0.69
CA THR A 28 11.83 -4.73 0.35
C THR A 28 11.08 -5.21 1.59
N VAL A 29 10.14 -4.40 2.08
CA VAL A 29 9.26 -4.74 3.20
C VAL A 29 7.94 -5.23 2.63
N ILE A 30 7.51 -6.42 3.05
CA ILE A 30 6.20 -6.98 2.71
C ILE A 30 5.35 -6.91 3.97
N HIS A 31 4.29 -6.11 3.92
CA HIS A 31 3.30 -6.06 4.99
C HIS A 31 2.23 -7.13 4.78
N GLN A 32 1.78 -7.75 5.87
CA GLN A 32 0.64 -8.67 5.83
C GLN A 32 -0.64 -7.91 5.48
N VAL A 33 -1.62 -8.60 4.90
CA VAL A 33 -2.92 -8.00 4.62
C VAL A 33 -3.62 -7.65 5.93
N ALA A 34 -4.07 -6.39 6.04
CA ALA A 34 -4.95 -5.93 7.10
C ALA A 34 -6.28 -5.42 6.54
N SER A 35 -7.29 -5.37 7.42
CA SER A 35 -8.57 -4.69 7.20
C SER A 35 -8.44 -3.21 7.56
N ALA A 36 -9.37 -2.38 7.08
CA ALA A 36 -9.42 -0.99 7.52
C ALA A 36 -9.82 -0.94 9.00
N PRO A 37 -9.15 -0.12 9.82
CA PRO A 37 -9.41 -0.03 11.25
C PRO A 37 -10.71 0.77 11.49
N MET A 38 -11.85 0.10 11.39
CA MET A 38 -13.16 0.75 11.54
C MET A 38 -13.44 1.12 13.00
N PRO A 39 -13.98 2.33 13.28
CA PRO A 39 -14.53 2.66 14.59
C PRO A 39 -15.63 1.67 15.00
N SER A 40 -15.78 1.44 16.31
CA SER A 40 -16.76 0.47 16.85
C SER A 40 -18.21 0.89 16.62
N ASP A 41 -18.46 2.19 16.44
CA ASP A 41 -19.76 2.84 16.34
C ASP A 41 -20.01 3.48 14.97
N CYS A 42 -19.29 3.07 13.93
CA CYS A 42 -19.47 3.61 12.58
C CYS A 42 -20.82 3.20 11.97
N GLU A 43 -21.56 4.17 11.44
CA GLU A 43 -22.84 3.94 10.76
C GLU A 43 -22.70 3.28 9.38
N PHE A 44 -21.50 3.37 8.78
CA PHE A 44 -21.21 2.88 7.43
C PHE A 44 -20.18 1.75 7.43
N SER A 45 -20.19 0.93 6.38
CA SER A 45 -19.23 -0.15 6.18
C SER A 45 -17.93 0.29 5.49
N PHE A 46 -17.73 1.59 5.30
CA PHE A 46 -16.54 2.18 4.71
C PHE A 46 -15.93 3.21 5.65
N PHE A 47 -14.63 3.41 5.52
CA PHE A 47 -13.87 4.36 6.31
C PHE A 47 -14.06 5.76 5.72
N ASP A 48 -14.52 6.73 6.52
CA ASP A 48 -14.67 8.13 6.10
C ASP A 48 -13.64 9.03 6.80
N PRO A 49 -12.54 9.42 6.13
CA PRO A 49 -11.54 10.32 6.70
C PRO A 49 -12.06 11.73 7.03
N SER A 50 -13.29 12.07 6.64
CA SER A 50 -13.92 13.33 7.01
C SER A 50 -14.53 13.27 8.41
N GLU A 51 -14.80 12.07 8.94
CA GLU A 51 -15.33 11.89 10.28
C GLU A 51 -14.22 11.99 11.34
N PRO A 52 -14.50 12.64 12.49
CA PRO A 52 -13.50 12.82 13.55
C PRO A 52 -12.89 11.52 14.07
N GLN A 53 -13.70 10.49 14.30
CA GLN A 53 -13.24 9.19 14.82
C GLN A 53 -12.28 8.49 13.84
N CYS A 54 -12.61 8.51 12.56
CA CYS A 54 -11.75 7.96 11.51
C CYS A 54 -10.44 8.76 11.41
N ARG A 55 -10.47 10.09 11.58
CA ARG A 55 -9.23 10.90 11.62
C ARG A 55 -8.35 10.58 12.82
N GLU A 56 -8.95 10.38 14.00
CA GLU A 56 -8.21 9.98 15.19
C GLU A 56 -7.50 8.64 14.96
N ILE A 57 -8.15 7.68 14.30
CA ILE A 57 -7.53 6.41 13.92
C ILE A 57 -6.39 6.63 12.91
N LEU A 58 -6.58 7.45 11.87
CA LEU A 58 -5.49 7.72 10.90
C LEU A 58 -4.25 8.32 11.58
N GLN A 59 -4.45 9.16 12.59
CA GLN A 59 -3.39 9.87 13.31
C GLN A 59 -2.87 9.10 14.54
N ASP A 60 -3.44 7.93 14.85
CA ASP A 60 -2.99 7.09 15.96
C ASP A 60 -1.65 6.44 15.58
N PRO A 61 -0.58 6.61 16.37
CA PRO A 61 0.72 5.97 16.11
C PRO A 61 0.66 4.42 16.12
N ASN A 62 -0.39 3.82 16.65
CA ASN A 62 -0.61 2.38 16.62
C ASN A 62 -1.24 1.90 15.31
N THR A 63 -1.79 2.80 14.49
CA THR A 63 -2.34 2.44 13.18
C THR A 63 -1.21 2.04 12.25
N THR A 64 -1.28 0.80 11.78
CA THR A 64 -0.19 0.19 11.04
C THR A 64 -0.23 0.55 9.56
N ILE A 65 0.93 0.50 8.90
CA ILE A 65 1.05 0.68 7.45
C ILE A 65 0.02 -0.15 6.64
N PRO A 66 -0.16 -1.48 6.86
CA PRO A 66 -1.14 -2.25 6.09
C PRO A 66 -2.59 -1.84 6.34
N GLU A 67 -2.91 -1.28 7.51
CA GLU A 67 -4.22 -0.71 7.84
C GLU A 67 -4.46 0.60 7.09
N LEU A 68 -3.47 1.50 7.03
CA LEU A 68 -3.53 2.71 6.20
C LEU A 68 -3.73 2.36 4.72
N PHE A 69 -3.01 1.35 4.22
CA PHE A 69 -3.24 0.82 2.87
C PHE A 69 -4.60 0.14 2.72
N ALA A 70 -5.19 -0.41 3.77
CA ALA A 70 -6.55 -0.94 3.73
C ALA A 70 -7.58 0.17 3.52
N VAL A 71 -7.41 1.33 4.15
CA VAL A 71 -8.24 2.53 3.91
C VAL A 71 -8.11 2.98 2.46
N LEU A 72 -6.89 3.12 1.95
CA LEU A 72 -6.63 3.52 0.56
C LEU A 72 -7.29 2.58 -0.46
N ARG A 73 -7.29 1.27 -0.20
CA ARG A 73 -7.89 0.24 -1.07
C ARG A 73 -9.41 0.35 -1.21
N GLN A 74 -10.10 1.01 -0.28
CA GLN A 74 -11.55 1.20 -0.40
C GLN A 74 -11.92 2.19 -1.52
N TRP A 75 -11.05 3.16 -1.81
CA TRP A 75 -11.15 4.13 -2.91
C TRP A 75 -12.53 4.81 -3.04
N VAL A 76 -13.25 5.01 -1.93
CA VAL A 76 -14.51 5.76 -1.90
C VAL A 76 -14.25 7.27 -2.06
N PRO A 77 -15.24 8.10 -2.48
CA PRO A 77 -15.01 9.52 -2.73
C PRO A 77 -14.37 10.29 -1.57
N GLN A 78 -14.70 9.95 -0.33
CA GLN A 78 -14.12 10.62 0.84
C GLN A 78 -12.65 10.25 1.06
N VAL A 79 -12.28 9.01 0.80
CA VAL A 79 -10.88 8.56 0.82
C VAL A 79 -10.08 9.25 -0.29
N GLN A 80 -10.66 9.37 -1.49
CA GLN A 80 -10.00 10.07 -2.61
C GLN A 80 -9.74 11.55 -2.31
N LYS A 81 -10.71 12.24 -1.70
CA LYS A 81 -10.57 13.67 -1.33
C LYS A 81 -9.50 13.92 -0.27
N ASN A 82 -9.23 12.95 0.59
CA ASN A 82 -8.30 13.04 1.72
C ASN A 82 -7.03 12.20 1.49
N ILE A 83 -6.67 11.92 0.23
CA ILE A 83 -5.54 11.07 -0.15
C ILE A 83 -4.20 11.62 0.36
N ASP A 84 -4.10 12.94 0.45
CA ASP A 84 -2.95 13.68 0.98
C ASP A 84 -2.75 13.43 2.47
N VAL A 85 -3.83 13.48 3.26
CA VAL A 85 -3.80 13.18 4.69
C VAL A 85 -3.35 11.74 4.92
N ILE A 86 -3.95 10.78 4.22
CA ILE A 86 -3.61 9.36 4.39
C ILE A 86 -2.17 9.09 3.92
N GLY A 87 -1.72 9.72 2.83
CA GLY A 87 -0.36 9.60 2.32
C GLY A 87 0.70 10.16 3.27
N LEU A 88 0.37 11.23 4.00
CA LEU A 88 1.24 11.78 5.04
C LEU A 88 1.43 10.77 6.18
N GLU A 89 0.35 10.16 6.67
CA GLU A 89 0.44 9.16 7.75
C GLU A 89 1.23 7.92 7.31
N VAL A 90 1.08 7.47 6.06
CA VAL A 90 1.92 6.39 5.50
C VAL A 90 3.40 6.78 5.50
N THR A 91 3.71 8.04 5.17
CA THR A 91 5.10 8.54 5.15
C THR A 91 5.68 8.64 6.56
N VAL A 92 4.87 9.03 7.55
CA VAL A 92 5.27 9.10 8.96
C VAL A 92 5.49 7.71 9.55
N ALA A 93 4.72 6.71 9.12
CA ALA A 93 4.80 5.34 9.61
C ALA A 93 5.96 4.51 9.03
N LEU A 94 6.61 4.98 7.95
CA LEU A 94 7.75 4.34 7.26
C LEU A 94 9.10 4.84 7.78
#